data_AF-A0A7G9Y0E1-F1
#
_entry.id   AF-A0A7G9Y0E1-F1
#
_cell.length_a   1.000
_cell.length_b   1.000
_cell.length_c   1.000
_cell.angle_alpha   90.00
_cell.angle_beta   90.00
_cell.angle_gamma   90.00
#
_symmetry.space_group_name_H-M   'P 1'
#
loop_
_entity.id
_entity.type
_entity.pdbx_description
1 polymer ?
#
loop_
_entity_poly.entity_id
_entity_poly.type
_entity_poly.pdbx_seq_one_letter_code
_entity_poly.pdbx_strand_id
1 'polypeptide(L)'
;MVDPDNRELYISLGCALENLVIAAKCAGYDPEVKYFPAGEPDECLSVTLKHGNVTGDDDLFHAISRRHTNRREYNKQQIPAADLKKIESVPTEEGVTSLVLTESGAIEGIIRHVAK
;
A
#
# COMPACT_ATOMS: atom_id res chain seq x y z
N MET A 1 6.10 -13.21 21.08
CA MET A 1 6.43 -12.95 19.66
C MET A 1 5.27 -12.15 19.08
N VAL A 2 5.51 -11.06 18.35
CA VAL A 2 4.45 -10.10 17.94
C VAL A 2 3.91 -10.38 16.52
N ASP A 3 4.70 -11.00 15.65
CA ASP A 3 4.31 -11.41 14.29
C ASP A 3 4.77 -12.86 14.06
N PRO A 4 4.05 -13.86 14.59
CA PRO A 4 4.49 -15.26 14.57
C PRO A 4 4.49 -15.88 13.18
N ASP A 5 3.67 -15.34 12.27
CA ASP A 5 3.50 -15.86 10.91
C ASP A 5 4.22 -15.00 9.86
N ASN A 6 5.04 -14.02 10.29
CA ASN A 6 5.72 -13.04 9.43
C ASN A 6 4.75 -12.24 8.52
N ARG A 7 3.47 -12.17 8.85
CA ARG A 7 2.46 -11.53 8.01
C ARG A 7 2.72 -10.03 7.88
N GLU A 8 3.01 -9.36 8.99
CA GLU A 8 3.31 -7.93 8.99
C GLU A 8 4.63 -7.64 8.26
N LEU A 9 5.60 -8.55 8.37
CA LEU A 9 6.84 -8.49 7.59
C LEU A 9 6.57 -8.50 6.08
N TYR A 10 5.81 -9.49 5.56
CA TYR A 10 5.52 -9.56 4.12
C TYR A 10 4.69 -8.37 3.63
N ILE A 11 3.74 -7.88 4.43
CA ILE A 11 2.98 -6.65 4.12
C ILE A 11 3.93 -5.46 3.97
N SER A 12 4.86 -5.29 4.92
CA SER A 12 5.85 -4.20 4.89
C SER A 12 6.77 -4.30 3.67
N LEU A 13 7.24 -5.51 3.33
CA LEU A 13 8.06 -5.75 2.15
C LEU A 13 7.31 -5.42 0.85
N GLY A 14 6.03 -5.80 0.75
CA GLY A 14 5.18 -5.41 -0.38
C GLY A 14 5.04 -3.89 -0.51
N CYS A 15 4.83 -3.18 0.60
CA CYS A 15 4.80 -1.72 0.60
C CYS A 15 6.15 -1.11 0.18
N ALA A 16 7.27 -1.68 0.63
CA ALA A 16 8.61 -1.21 0.25
C ALA A 16 8.87 -1.42 -1.25
N LEU A 17 8.49 -2.59 -1.78
CA LEU A 17 8.58 -2.95 -3.19
C LEU A 17 7.79 -1.97 -4.06
N GLU A 18 6.53 -1.66 -3.70
CA GLU A 18 5.70 -0.73 -4.47
C GLU A 18 6.32 0.67 -4.54
N ASN A 19 6.83 1.19 -3.41
CA ASN A 19 7.55 2.47 -3.39
C ASN A 19 8.79 2.43 -4.30
N LEU A 20 9.52 1.32 -4.32
CA LEU A 20 10.70 1.15 -5.17
C LEU A 20 10.32 1.11 -6.65
N VAL A 21 9.24 0.42 -7.03
CA VAL A 21 8.72 0.38 -8.40
C VAL A 21 8.29 1.77 -8.87
N ILE A 22 7.55 2.52 -8.05
CA ILE A 22 7.13 3.90 -8.36
C ILE A 22 8.37 4.79 -8.58
N ALA A 23 9.32 4.76 -7.64
CA ALA A 23 10.55 5.56 -7.72
C ALA A 23 11.42 5.19 -8.93
N ALA A 24 11.57 3.89 -9.23
CA ALA A 24 12.33 3.41 -10.37
C ALA A 24 11.78 3.95 -11.70
N LYS A 25 10.45 3.91 -11.87
CA LYS A 25 9.79 4.42 -13.08
C LYS A 25 9.95 5.93 -13.27
N CYS A 26 9.90 6.72 -12.19
CA CYS A 26 10.21 8.16 -12.23
C CYS A 26 11.70 8.42 -12.53
N ALA A 27 12.59 7.53 -12.11
CA ALA A 27 14.03 7.62 -12.37
C ALA A 27 14.46 7.11 -13.76
N GLY A 28 13.52 6.71 -14.63
CA GLY A 28 13.83 6.22 -15.98
C GLY A 28 14.28 4.76 -16.02
N TYR A 29 13.83 3.95 -15.07
CA TYR A 29 14.01 2.50 -15.06
C TYR A 29 12.68 1.78 -15.33
N ASP A 30 12.78 0.62 -15.98
CA ASP A 30 11.71 -0.36 -16.14
C ASP A 30 11.97 -1.52 -15.15
N PRO A 31 11.28 -1.55 -13.98
CA PRO A 31 11.50 -2.56 -12.95
C PRO A 31 10.79 -3.87 -13.29
N GLU A 32 11.55 -4.97 -13.33
CA GLU A 32 11.01 -6.34 -13.42
C GLU A 32 11.06 -6.99 -12.04
N VAL A 33 9.90 -7.34 -11.49
CA VAL A 33 9.76 -7.98 -10.18
C VAL A 33 9.55 -9.48 -10.34
N LYS A 34 10.30 -10.28 -9.59
CA LYS A 34 10.10 -11.73 -9.44
C LYS A 34 9.87 -12.07 -7.98
N TYR A 35 8.71 -12.65 -7.71
CA TYR A 35 8.36 -13.19 -6.40
C TYR A 35 8.89 -14.63 -6.29
N PHE A 36 9.61 -14.94 -5.22
CA PHE A 36 10.12 -16.28 -4.92
C PHE A 36 10.79 -16.96 -6.12
N PRO A 37 11.81 -16.33 -6.73
CA PRO A 37 12.48 -16.89 -7.90
C PRO A 37 13.15 -18.23 -7.58
N ALA A 38 13.04 -19.18 -8.51
CA ALA A 38 13.66 -20.50 -8.36
C ALA A 38 15.19 -20.40 -8.27
N GLY A 39 15.78 -21.21 -7.38
CA GLY A 39 17.24 -21.31 -7.21
C GLY A 39 17.82 -20.39 -6.14
N GLU A 40 17.01 -19.54 -5.50
CA GLU A 40 17.42 -18.78 -4.33
C GLU A 40 17.23 -19.61 -3.04
N PRO A 41 18.21 -19.61 -2.12
CA PRO A 41 18.18 -20.43 -0.91
C PRO A 41 17.19 -19.93 0.16
N ASP A 42 16.82 -18.65 0.09
CA ASP A 42 15.92 -17.99 1.03
C ASP A 42 14.67 -17.46 0.30
N GLU A 43 13.56 -17.33 1.04
CA GLU A 43 12.36 -16.66 0.55
C GLU A 43 12.67 -15.18 0.26
N CYS A 44 12.84 -14.86 -1.01
CA CYS A 44 13.20 -13.51 -1.44
C CYS A 44 12.34 -13.03 -2.61
N LEU A 45 12.40 -11.72 -2.82
CA LEU A 45 11.94 -11.05 -4.02
C LEU A 45 13.16 -10.50 -4.75
N SER A 46 13.13 -10.56 -6.07
CA SER A 46 14.17 -10.00 -6.94
C SER A 46 13.59 -8.89 -7.76
N VAL A 47 14.28 -7.75 -7.82
CA VAL A 47 13.91 -6.63 -8.67
C VAL A 47 15.07 -6.31 -9.60
N THR A 48 14.85 -6.47 -10.90
CA THR A 48 15.83 -6.11 -11.93
C THR A 48 15.47 -4.74 -12.50
N LEU A 49 16.39 -3.79 -12.41
CA LEU A 49 16.20 -2.44 -12.95
C LEU A 49 16.88 -2.32 -14.32
N LYS A 50 16.08 -2.20 -15.37
CA LYS A 50 16.58 -1.96 -16.73
C LYS A 50 16.42 -0.49 -17.06
N HIS A 51 17.39 0.11 -17.76
CA HIS A 51 17.18 1.47 -18.28
C HIS A 51 16.02 1.49 -19.26
N GLY A 52 15.16 2.49 -19.13
CA GLY A 52 13.98 2.66 -19.96
C GLY A 52 13.59 4.13 -20.09
N ASN A 53 12.36 4.35 -20.56
CA ASN A 53 11.77 5.70 -20.58
C ASN A 53 11.23 6.04 -19.18
N VAL A 54 11.15 7.33 -18.87
CA VAL A 54 10.42 7.79 -17.68
C VAL A 54 8.94 7.52 -17.90
N THR A 55 8.38 6.64 -17.07
CA THR A 55 6.96 6.22 -17.11
C THR A 55 6.28 6.33 -15.75
N GLY A 56 6.99 6.90 -14.77
CA GLY A 56 6.48 7.07 -13.42
C GLY A 56 5.41 8.16 -13.31
N ASP A 57 4.61 8.05 -12.26
CA ASP A 57 3.63 9.06 -11.87
C ASP A 57 4.27 9.98 -10.82
N ASP A 58 4.50 11.24 -11.19
CA ASP A 58 5.16 12.22 -10.33
C ASP A 58 4.36 12.52 -9.06
N ASP A 59 3.02 12.48 -9.12
CA ASP A 59 2.19 12.71 -7.94
C ASP A 59 2.34 11.56 -6.94
N LEU A 60 2.35 10.31 -7.42
CA LEU A 60 2.61 9.14 -6.57
C LEU A 60 4.02 9.18 -5.99
N PHE A 61 5.03 9.53 -6.79
CA PHE A 61 6.42 9.62 -6.31
C PHE A 61 6.57 10.68 -5.21
N HIS A 62 6.03 11.88 -5.41
CA HIS A 62 6.05 12.94 -4.41
C HIS A 62 5.21 12.60 -3.16
N ALA A 63 4.18 11.77 -3.30
CA ALA A 63 3.39 11.28 -2.17
C ALA A 63 4.21 10.38 -1.23
N ILE A 64 5.21 9.63 -1.72
CA ILE A 64 6.05 8.72 -0.91
C ILE A 64 6.75 9.47 0.24
N SER A 65 7.30 10.66 0.00
CA SER A 65 7.99 11.43 1.04
C SER A 65 7.04 12.23 1.93
N ARG A 66 5.81 12.49 1.47
CA ARG A 66 4.81 13.31 2.18
C ARG A 66 3.89 12.48 3.09
N ARG A 67 3.65 11.22 2.73
CA ARG A 67 2.78 10.32 3.50
C ARG A 67 3.33 10.13 4.91
N HIS A 68 2.43 10.17 5.88
CA HIS A 68 2.74 9.89 7.28
C HIS A 68 1.52 9.29 7.95
N THR A 69 1.72 8.43 8.95
CA THR A 69 0.61 7.92 9.74
C THR A 69 0.19 8.96 10.77
N ASN A 70 -1.01 9.51 10.60
CA ASN A 70 -1.62 10.38 11.61
C ASN A 70 -2.51 9.56 12.57
N ARG A 71 -2.13 9.55 13.86
CA ARG A 71 -2.88 8.90 14.96
C ARG A 71 -3.54 9.90 15.90
N ARG A 72 -3.55 11.20 15.55
CA ARG A 72 -4.25 12.24 16.32
C ARG A 72 -5.75 12.18 16.03
N GLU A 73 -6.56 12.80 16.89
CA GLU A 73 -7.99 12.95 16.65
C GLU A 73 -8.23 13.75 15.36
N TYR A 74 -9.11 13.23 14.50
CA TYR A 74 -9.54 13.90 13.28
C TYR A 74 -10.70 14.87 13.57
N ASN A 75 -10.94 15.82 12.68
CA ASN A 75 -11.90 16.92 12.88
C ASN A 75 -13.40 16.52 12.80
N LYS A 76 -13.72 15.22 12.73
CA LYS A 76 -15.08 14.65 12.64
C LYS A 76 -15.92 15.13 11.45
N GLN A 77 -15.30 15.79 10.47
CA GLN A 77 -15.99 16.18 9.24
C GLN A 77 -16.21 14.95 8.36
N GLN A 78 -17.38 14.86 7.73
CA GLN A 78 -17.65 13.82 6.74
C GLN A 78 -16.77 14.04 5.50
N ILE A 79 -16.23 12.95 4.98
CA ILE A 79 -15.50 12.96 3.71
C ILE A 79 -16.52 13.17 2.58
N PRO A 80 -16.30 14.10 1.64
CA PRO A 80 -17.19 14.28 0.50
C PRO A 80 -17.40 12.97 -0.28
N ALA A 81 -18.64 12.68 -0.66
CA ALA A 81 -18.98 11.45 -1.37
C ALA A 81 -18.19 11.27 -2.69
N ALA A 82 -17.85 12.39 -3.35
CA ALA A 82 -17.02 12.36 -4.56
C ALA A 82 -15.60 11.85 -4.30
N ASP A 83 -15.02 12.16 -3.13
CA ASP A 83 -13.68 11.70 -2.78
C ASP A 83 -13.69 10.24 -2.30
N LEU A 84 -14.74 9.82 -1.59
CA LEU A 84 -14.94 8.39 -1.26
C LEU A 84 -15.04 7.54 -2.53
N LYS A 85 -15.82 7.98 -3.52
CA LYS A 85 -15.92 7.29 -4.81
C LYS A 85 -14.58 7.17 -5.53
N LYS A 86 -13.70 8.18 -5.44
CA LYS A 86 -12.35 8.08 -6.01
C LYS A 86 -11.56 6.96 -5.32
N ILE A 87 -11.62 6.87 -4.00
CA ILE A 87 -10.94 5.82 -3.23
C ILE A 87 -11.51 4.43 -3.60
N GLU A 88 -12.83 4.30 -3.68
CA GLU A 88 -13.50 3.04 -4.06
C GLU A 88 -13.22 2.63 -5.51
N SER A 89 -12.93 3.60 -6.39
CA SER A 89 -12.59 3.32 -7.79
C SER A 89 -11.17 2.83 -8.00
N VAL A 90 -10.31 2.88 -6.97
CA VAL A 90 -8.94 2.37 -7.07
C VAL A 90 -9.01 0.85 -7.26
N PRO A 91 -8.45 0.32 -8.35
CA PRO A 91 -8.45 -1.12 -8.61
C PRO A 91 -7.69 -1.85 -7.50
N THR A 92 -8.22 -3.00 -7.09
CA THR A 92 -7.56 -3.90 -6.14
C THR A 92 -6.99 -5.10 -6.89
N GLU A 93 -5.89 -5.64 -6.36
CA GLU A 93 -5.31 -6.89 -6.85
C GLU A 93 -6.21 -8.08 -6.54
N GLU A 94 -6.01 -9.19 -7.26
CA GLU A 94 -6.73 -10.44 -6.99
C GLU A 94 -6.55 -10.88 -5.52
N GLY A 95 -7.65 -11.21 -4.86
CA GLY A 95 -7.66 -11.57 -3.43
C GLY A 95 -7.65 -10.37 -2.46
N VAL A 96 -7.62 -9.13 -2.96
CA VAL A 96 -7.72 -7.91 -2.14
C VAL A 96 -9.10 -7.28 -2.30
N THR A 97 -9.77 -7.04 -1.17
CA THR A 97 -11.07 -6.36 -1.11
C THR A 97 -10.97 -5.10 -0.27
N SER A 98 -11.53 -3.99 -0.76
CA SER A 98 -11.67 -2.74 -0.02
C SER A 98 -13.09 -2.60 0.52
N LEU A 99 -13.23 -2.17 1.77
CA LEU A 99 -14.52 -1.88 2.41
C LEU A 99 -14.48 -0.48 3.03
N VAL A 100 -15.36 0.39 2.55
CA VAL A 100 -15.50 1.75 3.07
C VAL A 100 -16.61 1.78 4.12
N LEU A 101 -16.28 2.24 5.33
CA LEU A 101 -17.20 2.32 6.46
C LEU A 101 -17.34 3.77 6.92
N THR A 102 -18.53 4.34 6.69
CA THR A 102 -18.85 5.73 7.07
C THR A 102 -19.98 5.82 8.08
N GLU A 103 -20.75 4.75 8.27
CA GLU A 103 -21.85 4.72 9.23
C GLU A 103 -21.34 4.58 10.66
N SER A 104 -21.79 5.46 11.56
CA SER A 104 -21.32 5.50 12.95
C SER A 104 -21.52 4.16 13.67
N GLY A 105 -22.65 3.47 13.45
CA GLY A 105 -22.90 2.16 14.05
C GLY A 105 -21.93 1.07 13.60
N ALA A 106 -21.50 1.09 12.33
CA ALA A 106 -20.50 0.14 11.81
C ALA A 106 -19.11 0.42 12.40
N ILE A 107 -18.73 1.70 12.48
CA ILE A 107 -17.46 2.14 13.07
C ILE A 107 -17.39 1.78 14.57
N GLU A 108 -18.45 2.06 15.33
CA GLU A 108 -18.57 1.67 16.75
C GLU A 108 -18.51 0.16 16.95
N GLY A 109 -19.06 -0.60 15.99
CA GLY A 109 -18.92 -2.06 15.93
C GLY A 109 -17.45 -2.49 15.92
N ILE A 110 -16.62 -1.89 15.07
CA ILE A 110 -15.19 -2.24 14.95
C ILE A 110 -14.40 -1.81 16.19
N ILE A 111 -14.63 -0.61 16.71
CA ILE A 111 -13.91 -0.09 17.89
C ILE A 111 -14.00 -1.09 19.06
N ARG A 112 -15.17 -1.70 19.28
CA ARG A 112 -15.37 -2.72 20.33
C ARG A 112 -14.47 -3.96 20.20
N HIS A 113 -14.01 -4.28 18.99
CA HIS A 113 -13.16 -5.45 18.74
C HIS A 113 -11.66 -5.13 18.83
N VAL A 114 -11.27 -3.86 18.65
CA VAL A 114 -9.87 -3.42 18.60
C VAL A 114 -9.40 -2.81 19.93
N ALA A 115 -10.30 -2.25 20.74
CA ALA A 115 -9.97 -1.57 22.00
C ALA A 115 -9.75 -2.51 23.22
N LYS A 116 -9.21 -3.72 23.02
CA LYS A 116 -8.79 -4.60 24.13
C LYS A 116 -7.42 -4.25 24.66
#